data_AF-A0A358DV05-F1
#
_entry.id   AF-A0A358DV05-F1
#
_cell.length_a   1.000
_cell.length_b   1.000
_cell.length_c   1.000
_cell.angle_alpha   90.00
_cell.angle_beta   90.00
_cell.angle_gamma   90.00
#
_symmetry.space_group_name_H-M   'P 1'
#
loop_
_entity.id
_entity.type
_entity.pdbx_description
1 polymer ?
#
loop_
_entity_poly.entity_id
_entity_poly.type
_entity_poly.pdbx_seq_one_letter_code
_entity_poly.pdbx_strand_id
1 'polypeptide(L)'
;GFEACDDGEQNNNELADACRQNCLAASCGDRVIDTGEECDDGDEDDRDACLECVTARCGDGIVRLDLAAGEAGFEECDDGDRVDNNECNNHCVAPSCGDGQRLGGEECDDGNPDNFDA
;
A
#
# COMPACT_ATOMS: atom_id res chain seq x y z
N GLY A 1 -10.54 33.30 10.90
CA GLY A 1 -9.96 32.28 10.01
C GLY A 1 -11.09 31.45 9.48
N PHE A 2 -10.86 30.70 8.40
CA PHE A 2 -11.73 29.58 8.08
C PHE A 2 -11.15 28.36 8.79
N GLU A 3 -11.96 27.73 9.64
CA GLU A 3 -11.66 26.47 10.32
C GLU A 3 -12.56 25.41 9.67
N ALA A 4 -12.02 24.22 9.39
CA ALA A 4 -12.79 23.17 8.73
C ALA A 4 -13.82 22.54 9.69
N CYS A 5 -13.52 22.56 11.00
CA CYS A 5 -14.41 22.21 12.10
C CYS A 5 -14.03 23.02 13.36
N ASP A 6 -14.95 23.07 14.33
CA ASP A 6 -14.71 23.67 15.65
C ASP A 6 -15.69 23.07 16.67
N ASP A 7 -15.24 22.07 17.43
CA ASP A 7 -15.99 21.51 18.56
C ASP A 7 -15.54 22.14 19.91
N GLY A 8 -14.71 23.18 19.85
CA GLY A 8 -14.12 23.89 20.99
C GLY A 8 -13.28 22.98 21.88
N GLU A 9 -13.64 22.90 23.17
CA GLU A 9 -12.96 22.05 24.17
C GLU A 9 -13.08 20.55 23.88
N GLN A 10 -13.94 20.16 22.92
CA GLN A 10 -14.07 18.78 22.47
C GLN A 10 -13.12 18.42 21.32
N ASN A 11 -12.33 19.38 20.81
CA ASN A 11 -11.30 19.08 19.83
C ASN A 11 -10.28 18.09 20.42
N ASN A 12 -9.91 17.05 19.67
CA ASN A 12 -9.12 15.93 20.17
C ASN A 12 -8.26 15.31 19.05
N ASN A 13 -7.04 14.87 19.39
CA ASN A 13 -6.11 14.23 18.44
C ASN A 13 -5.93 12.73 18.70
N GLU A 14 -6.84 12.12 19.46
CA GLU A 14 -6.81 10.71 19.85
C GLU A 14 -8.20 10.07 19.79
N LEU A 15 -9.27 10.88 19.69
CA LEU A 15 -10.64 10.40 19.63
C LEU A 15 -11.12 10.39 18.18
N ALA A 16 -11.58 9.22 17.74
CA ALA A 16 -12.19 9.04 16.42
C ALA A 16 -13.32 10.05 16.17
N ASP A 17 -13.36 10.56 14.95
CA ASP A 17 -14.31 11.50 14.38
C ASP A 17 -14.34 12.89 15.05
N ALA A 18 -13.46 13.16 16.01
CA ALA A 18 -13.38 14.46 16.68
C ALA A 18 -12.71 15.51 15.79
N CYS A 19 -13.14 16.77 15.88
CA CYS A 19 -12.37 17.86 15.31
C CYS A 19 -10.94 17.86 15.89
N ARG A 20 -9.90 17.98 15.06
CA ARG A 20 -8.51 17.99 15.54
C ARG A 20 -8.18 19.32 16.22
N GLN A 21 -7.19 19.32 17.12
CA GLN A 21 -6.80 20.52 17.88
C GLN A 21 -6.24 21.65 17.01
N ASN A 22 -5.90 21.37 15.76
CA ASN A 22 -5.54 22.35 14.74
C ASN A 22 -6.76 22.88 13.94
N CYS A 23 -7.98 22.58 14.40
CA CYS A 23 -9.26 22.95 13.78
C CYS A 23 -9.46 22.38 12.36
N LEU A 24 -8.83 21.24 12.08
CA LEU A 24 -9.08 20.41 10.90
C LEU A 24 -10.04 19.27 11.25
N ALA A 25 -10.91 18.91 10.31
CA ALA A 25 -11.77 17.75 10.49
C ALA A 25 -10.90 16.48 10.57
N ALA A 26 -11.43 15.48 11.27
CA ALA A 26 -11.01 14.08 11.17
C ALA A 26 -10.72 13.68 9.72
N SER A 27 -9.51 13.17 9.46
CA SER A 27 -9.06 12.75 8.13
C SER A 27 -7.84 11.84 8.20
N CYS A 28 -7.77 10.90 7.28
CA CYS A 28 -6.56 10.17 6.92
C CYS A 28 -5.26 10.95 7.06
N GLY A 29 -4.28 10.34 7.73
CA GLY A 29 -2.96 10.92 7.91
C GLY A 29 -2.88 11.82 9.12
N ASP A 30 -3.89 11.83 9.99
CA ASP A 30 -3.87 12.59 11.24
C ASP A 30 -3.55 11.74 12.48
N ARG A 31 -3.25 10.45 12.26
CA ARG A 31 -2.83 9.42 13.24
C ARG A 31 -3.94 8.88 14.10
N VAL A 32 -5.19 9.07 13.70
CA VAL A 32 -6.34 8.56 14.43
C VAL A 32 -7.24 7.84 13.46
N ILE A 33 -7.41 6.54 13.68
CA ILE A 33 -8.33 5.74 12.88
C ILE A 33 -9.77 6.22 13.13
N ASP A 34 -10.33 6.92 12.16
CA ASP A 34 -11.68 7.45 12.17
C ASP A 34 -12.71 6.46 11.58
N THR A 35 -13.99 6.83 11.65
CA THR A 35 -15.05 6.01 11.06
C THR A 35 -14.88 5.90 9.55
N GLY A 36 -14.57 4.69 9.08
CA GLY A 36 -14.41 4.38 7.65
C GLY A 36 -12.97 4.08 7.25
N GLU A 37 -12.02 4.34 8.13
CA GLU A 37 -10.61 4.04 7.94
C GLU A 37 -10.27 2.64 8.46
N GLU A 38 -9.45 1.91 7.70
CA GLU A 38 -8.87 0.64 8.13
C GLU A 38 -7.48 0.85 8.78
N CYS A 39 -6.79 1.92 8.39
CA CYS A 39 -5.50 2.37 8.93
C CYS A 39 -5.40 3.91 8.91
N ASP A 40 -4.45 4.43 9.68
CA ASP A 40 -3.92 5.79 9.59
C ASP A 40 -2.50 5.77 10.17
N ASP A 41 -1.48 5.91 9.34
CA ASP A 41 -0.06 5.97 9.71
C ASP A 41 0.48 7.40 9.89
N GLY A 42 -0.38 8.40 9.68
CA GLY A 42 -0.10 9.77 10.03
C GLY A 42 0.56 10.62 8.95
N ASP A 43 0.42 10.22 7.69
CA ASP A 43 0.65 11.07 6.54
C ASP A 43 -0.30 10.72 5.37
N GLU A 44 -0.09 11.35 4.21
CA GLU A 44 -0.94 11.21 3.01
C GLU A 44 -0.19 10.46 1.88
N ASP A 45 0.90 9.74 2.18
CA ASP A 45 1.67 9.00 1.17
C ASP A 45 1.11 7.59 0.96
N ASP A 46 0.29 7.43 -0.06
CA ASP A 46 -0.32 6.15 -0.46
C ASP A 46 0.65 5.00 -0.81
N ARG A 47 1.98 5.21 -0.73
CA ARG A 47 3.02 4.23 -1.07
C ARG A 47 3.68 3.64 0.16
N ASP A 48 2.97 3.59 1.28
CA ASP A 48 3.44 2.98 2.52
C ASP A 48 2.39 2.02 3.11
N ALA A 49 2.19 2.01 4.44
CA ALA A 49 1.28 1.07 5.06
C ALA A 49 -0.19 1.39 4.81
N CYS A 50 -0.51 2.61 4.42
CA CYS A 50 -1.87 3.08 4.33
C CYS A 50 -2.17 3.76 3.00
N LEU A 51 -2.91 3.05 2.13
CA LEU A 51 -3.37 3.52 0.83
C LEU A 51 -4.80 4.08 0.98
N GLU A 52 -5.00 5.38 0.82
CA GLU A 52 -6.33 6.01 0.94
C GLU A 52 -7.11 5.54 2.20
N CYS A 53 -6.41 5.42 3.34
CA CYS A 53 -6.92 4.91 4.63
C CYS A 53 -7.32 3.43 4.66
N VAL A 54 -6.94 2.69 3.62
CA VAL A 54 -7.10 1.24 3.51
C VAL A 54 -5.72 0.62 3.69
N THR A 55 -5.65 -0.51 4.39
CA THR A 55 -4.35 -1.17 4.57
C THR A 55 -3.79 -1.58 3.21
N ALA A 56 -2.61 -1.06 2.89
CA ALA A 56 -1.90 -1.37 1.65
C ALA A 56 -1.59 -2.86 1.57
N ARG A 57 -1.70 -3.41 0.37
CA ARG A 57 -1.54 -4.83 0.10
C ARG A 57 -1.21 -5.08 -1.36
N CYS A 58 -0.39 -6.10 -1.55
CA CYS A 58 -0.22 -6.70 -2.85
C CYS A 58 -1.52 -6.95 -3.65
N GLY A 59 -1.54 -6.41 -4.85
CA GLY A 59 -2.66 -6.43 -5.79
C GLY A 59 -3.64 -5.27 -5.61
N ASP A 60 -3.24 -4.17 -4.97
CA ASP A 60 -4.05 -2.96 -4.84
C ASP A 60 -3.73 -1.88 -5.87
N GLY A 61 -2.66 -2.09 -6.64
CA GLY A 61 -2.24 -1.27 -7.77
C GLY A 61 -1.18 -0.23 -7.40
N ILE A 62 -0.71 -0.21 -6.15
CA ILE A 62 0.29 0.75 -5.66
C ILE A 62 1.43 0.00 -4.99
N VAL A 63 2.65 0.24 -5.48
CA VAL A 63 3.86 -0.37 -4.90
C VAL A 63 4.31 0.41 -3.68
N ARG A 64 4.48 -0.29 -2.56
CA ARG A 64 5.12 0.26 -1.35
C ARG A 64 6.59 0.62 -1.52
N LEU A 65 6.98 1.79 -1.04
CA LEU A 65 8.35 2.34 -1.14
C LEU A 65 9.02 2.59 0.21
N ASP A 66 8.29 2.43 1.31
CA ASP A 66 8.79 2.65 2.67
C ASP A 66 9.58 1.46 3.23
N LEU A 67 9.45 0.28 2.62
CA LEU A 67 10.11 -0.97 2.99
C LEU A 67 11.29 -1.30 2.09
N ALA A 68 12.33 -1.90 2.66
CA ALA A 68 13.48 -2.42 1.92
C ALA A 68 13.26 -3.89 1.50
N ALA A 69 13.97 -4.31 0.44
CA ALA A 69 13.93 -5.70 -0.02
C ALA A 69 14.27 -6.69 1.11
N GLY A 70 13.37 -7.64 1.35
CA GLY A 70 13.47 -8.65 2.42
C GLY A 70 12.76 -8.28 3.72
N GLU A 71 12.20 -7.07 3.83
CA GLU A 71 11.28 -6.71 4.91
C GLU A 71 9.89 -7.30 4.67
N ALA A 72 9.16 -7.58 5.76
CA ALA A 72 7.84 -8.16 5.66
C ALA A 72 6.85 -7.15 5.07
N GLY A 73 6.20 -7.51 3.96
CA GLY A 73 5.30 -6.62 3.23
C GLY A 73 5.99 -5.74 2.19
N PHE A 74 7.30 -5.92 1.94
CA PHE A 74 7.96 -5.30 0.79
C PHE A 74 7.33 -5.76 -0.52
N GLU A 75 7.17 -4.83 -1.45
CA GLU A 75 6.61 -5.06 -2.78
C GLU A 75 7.64 -4.65 -3.84
N GLU A 76 8.03 -5.59 -4.70
CA GLU A 76 8.87 -5.32 -5.86
C GLU A 76 8.06 -4.78 -7.04
N CYS A 77 6.80 -5.21 -7.12
CA CYS A 77 5.81 -4.83 -8.11
C CYS A 77 4.40 -4.87 -7.49
N ASP A 78 3.42 -4.29 -8.17
CA ASP A 78 1.99 -4.45 -7.92
C ASP A 78 1.27 -4.12 -9.25
N ASP A 79 0.45 -5.02 -9.75
CA ASP A 79 -0.29 -4.87 -11.01
C ASP A 79 -1.80 -4.61 -10.82
N GLY A 80 -2.24 -4.44 -9.58
CA GLY A 80 -3.59 -4.06 -9.22
C GLY A 80 -4.61 -5.18 -9.29
N ASP A 81 -4.18 -6.44 -9.40
CA ASP A 81 -5.09 -7.57 -9.29
C ASP A 81 -4.53 -8.71 -8.43
N ARG A 82 -5.28 -9.83 -8.38
CA ARG A 82 -4.88 -11.02 -7.61
C ARG A 82 -4.60 -12.23 -8.50
N VAL A 83 -4.13 -11.96 -9.71
CA VAL A 83 -3.84 -12.98 -10.71
C VAL A 83 -2.35 -13.28 -10.64
N ASP A 84 -1.97 -14.50 -10.27
CA ASP A 84 -0.54 -14.81 -10.06
C ASP A 84 0.30 -14.82 -11.35
N ASN A 85 -0.32 -14.89 -12.53
CA ASN A 85 0.33 -15.31 -13.78
C ASN A 85 0.46 -14.22 -14.86
N ASN A 86 0.61 -12.98 -14.44
CA ASN A 86 0.70 -11.78 -15.25
C ASN A 86 1.94 -10.95 -14.83
N GLU A 87 1.86 -9.62 -14.88
CA GLU A 87 2.97 -8.70 -14.64
C GLU A 87 3.52 -8.71 -13.19
N CYS A 88 2.73 -9.12 -12.19
CA CYS A 88 3.17 -9.24 -10.81
C CYS A 88 2.46 -10.40 -10.10
N ASN A 89 3.19 -11.25 -9.36
CA ASN A 89 2.51 -12.32 -8.63
C ASN A 89 1.83 -11.82 -7.34
N ASN A 90 0.97 -12.64 -6.71
CA ASN A 90 0.27 -12.28 -5.47
C ASN A 90 1.18 -12.19 -4.23
N HIS A 91 2.49 -12.41 -4.41
CA HIS A 91 3.51 -12.17 -3.39
C HIS A 91 4.30 -10.88 -3.65
N CYS A 92 3.88 -10.09 -4.65
CA CYS A 92 4.48 -8.83 -5.07
C CYS A 92 5.96 -8.94 -5.40
N VAL A 93 6.29 -10.06 -6.05
CA VAL A 93 7.61 -10.32 -6.63
C VAL A 93 7.46 -10.31 -8.13
N ALA A 94 8.36 -9.58 -8.80
CA ALA A 94 8.32 -9.48 -10.24
C ALA A 94 8.74 -10.83 -10.87
N PRO A 95 8.05 -11.29 -11.91
CA PRO A 95 8.46 -12.47 -12.65
C PRO A 95 9.90 -12.32 -13.15
N SER A 96 10.72 -13.35 -12.91
CA SER A 96 12.14 -13.37 -13.26
C SER A 96 12.48 -14.63 -14.03
N CYS A 97 13.12 -14.46 -15.19
CA CYS A 97 13.53 -15.58 -16.04
C CYS A 97 14.43 -16.60 -15.29
N GLY A 98 14.04 -17.88 -15.33
CA GLY A 98 14.77 -18.98 -14.69
C GLY A 98 14.42 -19.19 -13.21
N ASP A 99 13.36 -18.57 -12.71
CA ASP A 99 12.79 -18.83 -11.38
C ASP A 99 11.93 -20.11 -11.33
N GLY A 100 11.69 -20.74 -12.49
CA GLY A 100 10.91 -21.96 -12.66
C GLY A 100 9.41 -21.73 -12.75
N GLN A 101 8.97 -20.49 -12.93
CA GLN A 101 7.58 -20.09 -13.18
C GLN A 101 7.46 -19.48 -14.58
N ARG A 102 6.28 -19.60 -15.21
CA ARG A 102 5.98 -18.95 -16.50
C ARG A 102 4.81 -18.01 -16.29
N LEU A 103 5.09 -16.75 -16.01
CA LEU A 103 4.11 -15.71 -15.69
C LEU A 103 4.17 -14.58 -16.74
N GLY A 104 3.00 -14.11 -17.16
CA GLY A 104 2.66 -12.82 -17.82
C GLY A 104 3.33 -12.35 -19.10
N GLY A 105 4.57 -12.73 -19.34
CA GLY A 105 5.42 -12.21 -20.41
C GLY A 105 6.82 -12.82 -20.42
N GLU A 106 7.11 -13.79 -19.57
CA GLU A 106 8.33 -14.59 -19.61
C GLU A 106 8.35 -15.47 -20.86
N GLU A 107 8.92 -14.94 -21.95
CA GLU A 107 9.20 -15.75 -23.15
C GLU A 107 10.35 -16.75 -22.92
N CYS A 108 11.09 -16.64 -21.82
CA CYS A 108 12.37 -17.33 -21.60
C CYS A 108 12.41 -18.35 -20.45
N ASP A 109 11.38 -18.49 -19.59
CA ASP A 109 11.37 -19.58 -18.61
C ASP A 109 10.84 -20.88 -19.25
N ASP A 110 11.76 -21.70 -19.77
CA ASP A 110 11.47 -23.01 -20.36
C ASP A 110 11.38 -24.14 -19.32
N GLY A 111 11.34 -23.79 -18.02
CA GLY A 111 11.34 -24.71 -16.89
C GLY A 111 12.74 -25.15 -16.44
N ASN A 112 13.78 -24.39 -16.77
CA ASN A 112 15.17 -24.62 -16.38
C ASN A 112 15.80 -23.37 -15.71
N PRO A 113 16.76 -23.53 -14.78
CA PRO A 113 17.34 -22.43 -13.99
C PRO A 113 18.31 -21.48 -14.75
N ASP A 114 18.50 -21.65 -16.06
CA ASP A 114 19.40 -20.81 -16.86
C ASP A 114 18.70 -19.54 -17.39
N ASN A 115 19.14 -18.41 -16.85
CA ASN A 115 18.64 -17.05 -17.13
C ASN A 115 19.09 -16.49 -18.51
N PHE A 116 19.42 -17.35 -19.48
CA PHE A 116 19.94 -16.95 -20.81
C PHE A 116 19.33 -17.73 -21.98
N ASP A 117 18.41 -18.66 -21.72
CA ASP A 117 17.76 -19.43 -22.77
C ASP A 117 16.44 -18.74 -23.13
N ALA A 118 16.35 -18.23 -24.36
CA ALA A 118 15.14 -17.64 -24.93
C ALA A 118 14.36 -18.67 -25.77
#